data_AF-A0A2E8L9Q4-F1
#
_entry.id   AF-A0A2E8L9Q4-F1
#
_cell.length_a   1.000
_cell.length_b   1.000
_cell.length_c   1.000
_cell.angle_alpha   90.00
_cell.angle_beta   90.00
_cell.angle_gamma   90.00
#
_symmetry.space_group_name_H-M   'P 1'
#
loop_
_entity.id
_entity.type
_entity.pdbx_description
1 polymer ?
#
loop_
_entity_poly.entity_id
_entity_poly.type
_entity_poly.pdbx_seq_one_letter_code
_entity_poly.pdbx_strand_id
1 'polypeptide(L)'
;MHTETLELKPYETRTWSVHDLQRRTVVCNPAGLAASTDVRIVGFFGERRGDSDTRSRIDQLERELLTQFRGFPGVLSYSSIELVDDYWANLVVHVDDGDREAWRNGRVHREAAEDASPDHYRSVRIHHGLFRRGVSSSNMIRLLRTKYWDYGEVSSGAPGWTAIRELDD
;
A
#
# COMPACT_ATOMS: atom_id res chain seq x y z
N MET A 1 -29.93 -16.16 2.34
CA MET A 1 -28.55 -15.64 2.49
C MET A 1 -28.69 -14.16 2.76
N HIS A 2 -28.57 -13.73 4.01
CA HIS A 2 -28.66 -12.30 4.35
C HIS A 2 -27.38 -11.64 3.83
N THR A 3 -27.46 -10.98 2.68
CA THR A 3 -26.45 -10.02 2.29
C THR A 3 -26.66 -8.81 3.19
N GLU A 4 -25.97 -8.76 4.32
CA GLU A 4 -25.83 -7.49 5.04
C GLU A 4 -25.18 -6.52 4.06
N THR A 5 -25.94 -5.51 3.64
CA THR A 5 -25.42 -4.41 2.84
C THR A 5 -24.45 -3.64 3.75
N LEU A 6 -23.16 -3.91 3.57
CA LEU A 6 -22.11 -3.25 4.32
C LEU A 6 -22.03 -1.80 3.84
N GLU A 7 -22.59 -0.86 4.62
CA GLU A 7 -22.47 0.56 4.31
C GLU A 7 -21.01 1.00 4.51
N LEU A 8 -20.35 1.43 3.43
CA LEU A 8 -18.98 1.93 3.46
C LEU A 8 -18.99 3.44 3.64
N LYS A 9 -18.60 3.91 4.83
CA LYS A 9 -18.43 5.35 5.09
C LYS A 9 -17.09 5.81 4.53
N PRO A 10 -17.06 6.84 3.65
CA PRO A 10 -15.81 7.38 3.12
C PRO A 10 -14.82 7.77 4.23
N TYR A 11 -13.56 7.38 4.06
CA TYR A 11 -12.45 7.64 4.98
C TYR A 11 -12.58 6.98 6.35
N GLU A 12 -13.58 6.12 6.56
CA GLU A 12 -13.66 5.29 7.76
C GLU A 12 -12.53 4.26 7.72
N THR A 13 -11.71 4.25 8.77
CA THR A 13 -10.70 3.21 8.94
C THR A 13 -11.32 2.01 9.61
N ARG A 14 -11.24 0.86 8.95
CA ARG A 14 -11.66 -0.42 9.50
C ARG A 14 -10.45 -1.27 9.78
N THR A 15 -10.40 -1.84 10.97
CA THR A 15 -9.35 -2.75 11.41
C THR A 15 -9.96 -4.04 11.92
N TRP A 16 -9.36 -5.17 11.56
CA TRP A 16 -9.76 -6.48 12.04
C TRP A 16 -8.56 -7.42 11.99
N SER A 17 -8.67 -8.60 12.61
CA SER A 17 -7.62 -9.62 12.56
C SER A 17 -8.18 -10.94 12.04
N VAL A 18 -7.34 -11.71 11.36
CA VAL A 18 -7.65 -13.07 10.90
C VAL A 18 -6.45 -13.94 11.23
N HIS A 19 -6.63 -14.94 12.11
CA HIS A 19 -5.52 -15.75 12.65
C HIS A 19 -4.42 -14.88 13.29
N ASP A 20 -4.83 -13.90 14.11
CA ASP A 20 -3.96 -12.92 14.78
C ASP A 20 -3.17 -11.97 13.86
N LEU A 21 -3.29 -12.14 12.53
CA LEU A 21 -2.72 -11.24 11.54
C LEU A 21 -3.60 -10.00 11.36
N GLN A 22 -3.00 -8.83 11.54
CA GLN A 22 -3.68 -7.55 11.47
C GLN A 22 -4.08 -7.17 10.05
N ARG A 23 -5.23 -6.53 9.91
CA ARG A 23 -5.73 -6.00 8.65
C ARG A 23 -6.34 -4.64 8.85
N ARG A 24 -6.14 -3.78 7.86
CA ARG A 24 -6.73 -2.45 7.81
C ARG A 24 -7.19 -2.14 6.40
N THR A 25 -8.31 -1.45 6.29
CA THR A 25 -8.75 -0.86 5.03
C THR A 25 -9.36 0.51 5.27
N VAL A 26 -9.19 1.39 4.29
CA VAL A 26 -9.84 2.70 4.21
C VAL A 26 -10.40 2.83 2.80
N VAL A 27 -11.71 3.00 2.67
CA VAL A 27 -12.35 3.31 1.39
C VAL A 27 -12.56 4.82 1.35
N CYS A 28 -11.81 5.52 0.53
CA CYS A 28 -11.84 6.98 0.42
C CYS A 28 -12.97 7.45 -0.50
N ASN A 29 -13.21 6.73 -1.59
CA ASN A 29 -14.26 7.03 -2.56
C ASN A 29 -14.96 5.73 -3.01
N PRO A 30 -16.02 5.30 -2.29
CA PRO A 30 -16.75 4.07 -2.61
C PRO A 30 -17.34 4.06 -4.03
N ALA A 31 -17.90 5.19 -4.49
CA ALA A 31 -18.48 5.30 -5.81
C ALA A 31 -17.43 5.18 -6.92
N GLY A 32 -16.28 5.85 -6.76
CA GLY A 32 -15.16 5.75 -7.69
C GLY A 32 -14.53 4.35 -7.71
N LEU A 33 -14.44 3.68 -6.56
CA LEU A 33 -13.93 2.31 -6.47
C LEU A 33 -14.85 1.29 -7.17
N ALA A 34 -16.17 1.51 -7.10
CA ALA A 34 -17.17 0.66 -7.73
C ALA A 34 -17.37 0.93 -9.23
N ALA A 35 -16.91 2.09 -9.72
CA ALA A 35 -17.07 2.50 -11.10
C ALA A 35 -16.31 1.57 -12.07
N SER A 36 -16.88 1.34 -13.25
CA SER A 36 -16.24 0.55 -14.31
C SER A 36 -15.23 1.37 -15.13
N THR A 37 -14.28 2.01 -14.45
CA THR A 37 -13.21 2.80 -15.07
C THR A 37 -11.85 2.17 -14.81
N ASP A 38 -10.91 2.34 -15.72
CA ASP A 38 -9.54 1.89 -15.48
C ASP A 38 -8.97 2.59 -14.24
N VAL A 39 -8.39 1.81 -13.32
CA VAL A 39 -7.74 2.33 -12.12
C VAL A 39 -6.34 1.77 -12.00
N ARG A 40 -5.43 2.55 -11.42
CA ARG A 40 -4.06 2.13 -11.15
C ARG A 40 -3.92 1.64 -9.72
N ILE A 41 -2.89 0.82 -9.50
CA ILE A 41 -2.54 0.31 -8.20
C ILE A 41 -1.06 0.49 -7.88
N VAL A 42 -0.79 0.63 -6.59
CA VAL A 42 0.55 0.50 -6.00
C VAL A 42 0.45 -0.54 -4.89
N GLY A 43 1.06 -1.71 -5.12
CA GLY A 43 1.18 -2.79 -4.15
C GLY A 43 2.56 -2.80 -3.51
N PHE A 44 2.64 -2.67 -2.19
CA PHE A 44 3.86 -2.78 -1.41
C PHE A 44 3.92 -4.15 -0.75
N PHE A 45 5.07 -4.81 -0.76
CA PHE A 45 5.36 -6.03 0.00
C PHE A 45 6.71 -5.87 0.67
N GLY A 46 6.72 -5.90 2.00
CA GLY A 46 7.94 -5.79 2.80
C GLY A 46 8.17 -7.03 3.65
N GLU A 47 9.40 -7.50 3.71
CA GLU A 47 9.88 -8.49 4.67
C GLU A 47 10.41 -7.74 5.89
N ARG A 48 9.73 -7.83 7.04
CA ARG A 48 10.16 -7.09 8.23
C ARG A 48 11.40 -7.72 8.85
N ARG A 49 12.18 -6.88 9.53
CA ARG A 49 13.20 -7.33 10.47
C ARG A 49 12.48 -7.73 11.76
N GLY A 50 12.58 -9.01 12.14
CA GLY A 50 11.84 -9.60 13.26
C GLY A 50 12.14 -9.02 14.65
N ASP A 51 13.20 -8.22 14.80
CA ASP A 51 13.66 -7.62 16.06
C ASP A 51 13.55 -6.09 16.11
N SER A 52 12.93 -5.46 15.10
CA SER A 52 13.01 -4.01 14.98
C SER A 52 12.00 -3.28 15.89
N ASP A 53 12.52 -2.49 16.84
CA ASP A 53 11.77 -1.51 17.66
C ASP A 53 11.03 -0.43 16.82
N THR A 54 11.18 -0.49 15.50
CA THR A 54 10.65 0.44 14.51
C THR A 54 9.16 0.24 14.19
N ARG A 55 8.53 -0.85 14.68
CA ARG A 55 7.09 -1.11 14.46
C ARG A 55 6.22 0.07 14.86
N SER A 56 6.48 0.65 16.04
CA SER A 56 5.71 1.80 16.56
C SER A 56 5.81 3.03 15.64
N ARG A 57 6.99 3.27 15.07
CA ARG A 57 7.27 4.35 14.12
C ARG A 57 6.54 4.14 12.80
N ILE A 58 6.57 2.93 12.25
CA ILE A 58 5.87 2.58 11.00
C ILE A 58 4.36 2.69 11.18
N ASP A 59 3.82 2.20 12.30
CA ASP A 59 2.40 2.29 12.61
C ASP A 59 1.95 3.77 12.74
N GLN A 60 2.80 4.63 13.31
CA GLN A 60 2.53 6.07 13.39
C GLN A 60 2.53 6.70 12.00
N LEU A 61 3.56 6.45 11.20
CA LEU A 61 3.67 6.97 9.83
C LEU A 61 2.50 6.53 8.96
N GLU A 62 2.06 5.28 9.09
CA GLU A 62 0.87 4.76 8.42
C GLU A 62 -0.38 5.54 8.83
N ARG A 63 -0.62 5.77 10.13
CA ARG A 63 -1.76 6.57 10.59
C ARG A 63 -1.71 8.00 10.07
N GLU A 64 -0.55 8.65 10.11
CA GLU A 64 -0.36 10.00 9.57
C GLU A 64 -0.64 10.06 8.06
N LEU A 65 -0.16 9.07 7.32
CA LEU A 65 -0.43 8.92 5.89
C LEU A 65 -1.92 8.73 5.58
N LEU A 66 -2.65 7.95 6.39
CA LEU A 66 -4.11 7.79 6.23
C LEU A 66 -4.88 9.08 6.45
N THR A 67 -4.47 9.93 7.41
CA THR A 67 -5.14 11.22 7.64
C THR A 67 -5.03 12.17 6.45
N GLN A 68 -3.98 12.02 5.64
CA GLN A 68 -3.73 12.87 4.48
C GLN A 68 -4.59 12.50 3.27
N PHE A 69 -5.20 11.32 3.21
CA PHE A 69 -5.99 10.88 2.05
C PHE A 69 -7.15 11.81 1.68
N ARG A 70 -7.68 12.57 2.64
CA ARG A 70 -8.70 13.59 2.34
C ARG A 70 -8.20 14.70 1.41
N GLY A 71 -6.90 14.95 1.38
CA GLY A 71 -6.25 15.90 0.49
C GLY A 71 -5.93 15.36 -0.90
N PHE A 72 -6.16 14.06 -1.15
CA PHE A 72 -5.81 13.38 -2.41
C PHE A 72 -7.05 12.67 -2.97
N PRO A 73 -7.98 13.40 -3.63
CA PRO A 73 -9.25 12.85 -4.09
C PRO A 73 -9.08 11.73 -5.13
N GLY A 74 -7.92 11.63 -5.79
CA GLY A 74 -7.58 10.54 -6.68
C GLY A 74 -7.36 9.18 -5.99
N VAL A 75 -7.13 9.14 -4.67
CA VAL A 75 -7.03 7.89 -3.90
C VAL A 75 -8.43 7.33 -3.65
N LEU A 76 -8.68 6.12 -4.15
CA LEU A 76 -9.97 5.44 -4.02
C LEU A 76 -10.04 4.56 -2.78
N SER A 77 -8.96 3.83 -2.50
CA SER A 77 -8.85 3.00 -1.31
C SER A 77 -7.41 2.69 -0.96
N TYR A 78 -7.22 2.30 0.30
CA TYR A 78 -5.99 1.75 0.83
C TYR A 78 -6.31 0.49 1.63
N SER A 79 -5.48 -0.52 1.51
CA SER A 79 -5.53 -1.73 2.34
C SER A 79 -4.13 -2.10 2.80
N SER A 80 -4.04 -2.66 3.99
CA SER A 80 -2.80 -3.00 4.67
C SER A 80 -3.03 -4.28 5.47
N ILE A 81 -2.18 -5.28 5.27
CA ILE A 81 -2.32 -6.60 5.85
C ILE A 81 -0.99 -7.14 6.36
N GLU A 82 -1.04 -7.75 7.53
CA GLU A 82 -0.01 -8.63 8.05
C GLU A 82 -0.12 -9.98 7.35
N LEU A 83 1.03 -10.49 6.93
CA LEU A 83 1.19 -11.82 6.37
C LEU A 83 2.00 -12.65 7.36
N VAL A 84 2.00 -13.97 7.15
CA VAL A 84 2.86 -14.89 7.91
C VAL A 84 4.34 -14.59 7.65
N ASP A 85 5.21 -15.09 8.54
CA ASP A 85 6.67 -15.00 8.42
C ASP A 85 7.18 -13.55 8.29
N ASP A 86 6.62 -12.65 9.12
CA ASP A 86 7.04 -11.24 9.22
C ASP A 86 6.87 -10.42 7.93
N TYR A 87 6.06 -10.89 6.98
CA TYR A 87 5.73 -10.12 5.79
C TYR A 87 4.58 -9.14 6.05
N TRP A 88 4.63 -8.01 5.35
CA TRP A 88 3.55 -7.02 5.34
C TRP A 88 3.23 -6.59 3.92
N ALA A 89 1.95 -6.38 3.62
CA ALA A 89 1.52 -5.95 2.30
C ALA A 89 0.51 -4.81 2.35
N ASN A 90 0.71 -3.80 1.51
CA ASN A 90 -0.23 -2.70 1.33
C ASN A 90 -0.66 -2.60 -0.13
N LEU A 91 -1.88 -2.11 -0.37
CA LEU A 91 -2.42 -1.84 -1.69
C LEU A 91 -3.10 -0.48 -1.69
N VAL A 92 -2.68 0.40 -2.60
CA VAL A 92 -3.34 1.66 -2.91
C VAL A 92 -4.04 1.51 -4.25
N VAL A 93 -5.31 1.92 -4.35
CA VAL A 93 -6.06 2.01 -5.61
C VAL A 93 -6.36 3.47 -5.91
N HIS A 94 -6.08 3.94 -7.13
CA HIS A 94 -6.22 5.35 -7.49
C HIS A 94 -6.56 5.56 -8.99
N VAL A 95 -7.15 6.71 -9.33
CA VAL A 95 -7.61 7.02 -10.70
C VAL A 95 -6.54 7.69 -11.58
N ASP A 96 -5.54 8.36 -11.01
CA ASP A 96 -4.55 9.14 -11.78
C ASP A 96 -3.14 9.13 -11.14
N ASP A 97 -2.11 9.40 -11.94
CA ASP A 97 -0.71 9.52 -11.52
C ASP A 97 -0.37 10.88 -10.92
N GLY A 98 -1.13 11.95 -11.22
CA GLY A 98 -0.84 13.31 -10.74
C GLY A 98 -0.90 13.44 -9.21
N ASP A 99 -1.99 12.98 -8.60
CA ASP A 99 -2.15 12.97 -7.13
C ASP A 99 -1.15 12.03 -6.45
N ARG A 100 -0.73 10.95 -7.15
CA ARG A 100 0.29 10.02 -6.67
C ARG A 100 1.65 10.70 -6.54
N GLU A 101 2.04 11.56 -7.47
CA GLU A 101 3.34 12.23 -7.42
C GLU A 101 3.41 13.27 -6.29
N ALA A 102 2.35 14.06 -6.11
CA ALA A 102 2.26 15.01 -4.99
C ALA A 102 2.27 14.28 -3.63
N TRP A 103 1.53 13.18 -3.52
CA TRP A 103 1.50 12.36 -2.31
C TRP A 103 2.83 11.66 -2.04
N ARG A 104 3.46 11.07 -3.07
CA ARG A 104 4.80 10.43 -2.97
C ARG A 104 5.88 11.42 -2.56
N ASN A 105 5.78 12.66 -3.02
CA ASN A 105 6.72 13.73 -2.67
C ASN A 105 6.39 14.41 -1.33
N GLY A 106 5.33 13.97 -0.64
CA GLY A 106 4.98 14.43 0.70
C GLY A 106 6.01 14.01 1.75
N ARG A 107 6.19 14.85 2.77
CA ARG A 107 7.18 14.64 3.84
C ARG A 107 7.02 13.27 4.52
N VAL A 108 5.79 12.90 4.86
CA VAL A 108 5.48 11.63 5.55
C VAL A 108 5.75 10.41 4.66
N HIS A 109 5.49 10.52 3.35
CA HIS A 109 5.80 9.42 2.43
C HIS A 109 7.32 9.26 2.25
N ARG A 110 8.08 10.36 2.16
CA ARG A 110 9.56 10.27 2.15
C ARG A 110 10.09 9.70 3.45
N GLU A 111 9.60 10.15 4.59
CA GLU A 111 10.03 9.61 5.89
C GLU A 111 9.73 8.11 6.02
N ALA A 112 8.57 7.66 5.56
CA ALA A 112 8.25 6.24 5.54
C ALA A 112 9.14 5.43 4.60
N ALA A 113 9.41 5.93 3.39
CA ALA A 113 10.11 5.19 2.36
C ALA A 113 11.65 5.26 2.46
N GLU A 114 12.19 6.41 2.85
CA GLU A 114 13.62 6.71 2.85
C GLU A 114 14.21 6.52 4.26
N ASP A 115 13.51 6.97 5.31
CA ASP A 115 14.08 6.95 6.67
C ASP A 115 13.66 5.72 7.48
N ALA A 116 12.39 5.30 7.41
CA ALA A 116 11.87 4.24 8.25
C ALA A 116 11.99 2.84 7.61
N SER A 117 11.89 2.76 6.28
CA SER A 117 11.91 1.47 5.57
C SER A 117 13.23 0.69 5.70
N PRO A 118 14.43 1.31 5.59
CA PRO A 118 15.69 0.56 5.73
C PRO A 118 15.85 -0.13 7.10
N ASP A 119 15.37 0.53 8.16
CA ASP A 119 15.46 0.05 9.54
C ASP A 119 14.34 -0.94 9.90
N HIS A 120 13.24 -0.96 9.17
CA HIS A 120 12.10 -1.84 9.44
C HIS A 120 12.05 -3.07 8.54
N TYR A 121 12.49 -2.95 7.29
CA TYR A 121 12.41 -4.02 6.31
C TYR A 121 13.80 -4.52 5.91
N ARG A 122 13.90 -5.84 5.74
CA ARG A 122 15.04 -6.48 5.06
C ARG A 122 14.94 -6.29 3.56
N SER A 123 13.75 -6.47 3.00
CA SER A 123 13.50 -6.31 1.57
C SER A 123 12.13 -5.70 1.31
N VAL A 124 12.02 -4.92 0.23
CA VAL A 124 10.78 -4.29 -0.22
C VAL A 124 10.59 -4.51 -1.71
N ARG A 125 9.35 -4.84 -2.09
CA ARG A 125 8.87 -4.89 -3.47
C ARG A 125 7.71 -3.93 -3.65
N ILE A 126 7.77 -3.10 -4.67
CA ILE A 126 6.67 -2.23 -5.05
C ILE A 126 6.20 -2.58 -6.46
N HIS A 127 4.99 -3.08 -6.55
CA HIS A 127 4.29 -3.39 -7.78
C HIS A 127 3.45 -2.20 -8.22
N HIS A 128 3.62 -1.80 -9.47
CA HIS A 128 2.71 -0.92 -10.17
C HIS A 128 1.87 -1.76 -11.12
N GLY A 129 0.58 -1.50 -11.14
CA GLY A 129 -0.35 -2.22 -12.01
C GLY A 129 -1.61 -1.44 -12.27
N LEU A 130 -2.56 -2.10 -12.91
CA LEU A 130 -3.89 -1.53 -13.17
C LEU A 130 -4.97 -2.61 -13.16
N PHE A 131 -6.18 -2.19 -12.81
CA PHE A 131 -7.41 -2.93 -13.10
C PHE A 131 -8.06 -2.29 -14.32
N ARG A 132 -8.17 -3.07 -15.41
CA ARG A 132 -8.98 -2.65 -16.58
C ARG A 132 -10.44 -2.70 -16.18
N ARG A 133 -11.22 -1.68 -16.56
CA ARG A 133 -12.66 -1.56 -16.29
C ARG A 133 -13.02 -1.58 -14.79
N GLY A 134 -12.07 -1.25 -13.92
CA GLY A 134 -12.30 -1.07 -12.49
C GLY A 134 -12.23 -2.35 -11.67
N VAL A 135 -12.19 -2.18 -10.35
CA VAL A 135 -11.97 -3.28 -9.37
C VAL A 135 -13.09 -4.32 -9.41
N SER A 136 -14.33 -3.89 -9.70
CA SER A 136 -15.49 -4.77 -9.75
C SER A 136 -15.59 -5.62 -11.03
N SER A 137 -14.76 -5.35 -12.04
CA SER A 137 -14.92 -5.96 -13.36
C SER A 137 -14.13 -7.26 -13.57
N SER A 138 -12.99 -7.40 -12.90
CA SER A 138 -12.19 -8.62 -12.91
C SER A 138 -11.35 -8.71 -11.63
N ASN A 139 -11.04 -9.93 -11.20
CA ASN A 139 -10.11 -10.19 -10.11
C ASN A 139 -8.63 -10.19 -10.56
N MET A 140 -8.35 -9.85 -11.83
CA MET A 140 -7.00 -9.89 -12.39
C MET A 140 -6.37 -8.50 -12.40
N ILE A 141 -5.25 -8.36 -11.69
CA ILE A 141 -4.39 -7.19 -11.75
C ILE A 141 -3.41 -7.38 -12.90
N ARG A 142 -3.32 -6.42 -13.81
CA ARG A 142 -2.22 -6.37 -14.77
C ARG A 142 -1.06 -5.61 -14.14
N LEU A 143 0.06 -6.30 -13.93
CA LEU A 143 1.29 -5.68 -13.44
C LEU A 143 2.03 -5.02 -14.60
N LEU A 144 2.47 -3.79 -14.39
CA LEU A 144 3.23 -3.00 -15.35
C LEU A 144 4.72 -2.96 -15.01
N ARG A 145 5.03 -2.81 -13.72
CA ARG A 145 6.40 -2.67 -13.24
C ARG A 145 6.53 -3.15 -11.82
N THR A 146 7.69 -3.73 -11.50
CA THR A 146 8.08 -4.00 -10.11
C THR A 146 9.40 -3.33 -9.81
N LYS A 147 9.47 -2.66 -8.67
CA LYS A 147 10.70 -2.11 -8.11
C LYS A 147 11.11 -2.95 -6.90
N TYR A 148 12.40 -3.18 -6.76
CA TYR A 148 12.98 -4.00 -5.72
C TYR A 148 14.01 -3.20 -4.93
N TRP A 149 13.97 -3.34 -3.61
CA TRP A 149 14.98 -2.86 -2.67
C TRP A 149 15.36 -4.02 -1.76
N ASP A 150 16.65 -4.28 -1.66
CA ASP A 150 17.22 -5.19 -0.69
C ASP A 150 18.13 -4.38 0.23
N TYR A 151 17.75 -4.29 1.50
CA TYR A 151 18.47 -3.59 2.55
C TYR A 151 19.48 -4.51 3.27
N GLY A 152 19.53 -5.79 2.92
CA GLY A 152 20.43 -6.77 3.51
C GLY A 152 20.09 -7.13 4.96
N GLU A 153 20.89 -8.02 5.55
CA GLU A 153 20.69 -8.53 6.92
C GLU A 153 20.86 -7.46 8.00
N VAL A 154 21.70 -6.45 7.75
CA VAL A 154 22.00 -5.38 8.70
C VAL A 154 21.54 -4.05 8.12
N SER A 155 20.76 -3.27 8.88
CA SER A 155 20.38 -1.93 8.43
C SER A 155 21.63 -1.05 8.30
N SER A 156 21.80 -0.45 7.13
CA SER A 156 22.86 0.52 6.83
C SER A 156 22.31 1.88 6.38
N GLY A 157 21.00 2.09 6.52
CA GLY A 157 20.29 3.30 6.07
C GLY A 157 20.05 3.38 4.55
N ALA A 158 20.66 2.50 3.76
CA ALA A 158 20.48 2.46 2.30
C ALA A 158 20.35 1.02 1.78
N PRO A 159 19.67 0.80 0.65
CA PRO A 159 19.60 -0.53 0.03
C PRO A 159 20.97 -0.93 -0.53
N GLY A 160 21.44 -2.14 -0.20
CA GLY A 160 22.63 -2.72 -0.81
C GLY A 160 22.41 -3.12 -2.27
N TRP A 161 21.15 -3.37 -2.65
CA TRP A 161 20.78 -3.67 -4.02
C TRP A 161 19.39 -3.11 -4.37
N THR A 162 19.23 -2.65 -5.61
CA THR A 162 17.94 -2.25 -6.16
C THR A 162 17.79 -2.72 -7.60
N ALA A 163 16.57 -2.95 -8.04
CA ALA A 163 16.26 -3.25 -9.44
C ALA A 163 14.88 -2.75 -9.85
N ILE A 164 14.69 -2.65 -11.16
CA ILE A 164 13.41 -2.38 -11.79
C ILE A 164 13.18 -3.46 -12.85
N ARG A 165 12.00 -4.09 -12.78
CA ARG A 165 11.50 -4.99 -13.82
C ARG A 165 10.29 -4.34 -14.46
N GLU A 166 10.44 -3.92 -15.71
CA GLU A 166 9.30 -3.61 -16.57
C GLU A 166 8.65 -4.92 -17.03
N LEU A 167 7.33 -4.93 -17.14
CA LEU A 167 6.56 -6.08 -17.60
C LEU A 167 5.89 -5.69 -18.92
N ASP A 168 6.19 -6.47 -19.95
CA ASP A 168 5.64 -6.25 -21.28
C ASP A 168 4.13 -6.52 -21.32
N ASP A 169 3.48 -5.85 -22.26
CA ASP A 169 2.04 -5.86 -22.47
C ASP A 169 1.54 -7.16 -23.14
#